data_AF-A0A355C6M9-F1
#
_entry.id   AF-A0A355C6M9-F1
#
_cell.length_a   1.000
_cell.length_b   1.000
_cell.length_c   1.000
_cell.angle_alpha   90.00
_cell.angle_beta   90.00
_cell.angle_gamma   90.00
#
_symmetry.space_group_name_H-M   'P 1'
#
loop_
_entity.id
_entity.type
_entity.pdbx_description
1 polymer ?
#
loop_
_entity_poly.entity_id
_entity_poly.type
_entity_poly.pdbx_seq_one_letter_code
_entity_poly.pdbx_strand_id
1 'polypeptide(L)'
;MRQKEDKLGLWLLVFVALGSMIGSGIFNSPKDLIRVANPQGTLIAWVIGGLGALMLALVFVYLASRKPGLKSGIYAYARDGFGDYMGFNSAWGYWSVGWLGNVSYLALFFKTLNDLLGERALSPFTA
;
A
#
# COMPACT_ATOMS: atom_id res chain seq x y z
N MET A 1 25.63 21.61 -14.85
CA MET A 1 26.06 20.34 -14.21
C MET A 1 25.00 19.29 -14.48
N ARG A 2 25.34 18.19 -15.16
CA ARG A 2 24.39 17.13 -15.52
C ARG A 2 24.31 16.19 -14.32
N GLN A 3 23.31 16.35 -13.46
CA GLN A 3 23.09 15.40 -12.36
C GLN A 3 22.86 14.01 -12.98
N LYS A 4 23.78 13.09 -12.72
CA LYS A 4 23.54 11.67 -12.95
C LYS A 4 22.51 11.25 -11.90
N GLU A 5 21.26 11.05 -12.33
CA GLU A 5 20.28 10.36 -11.51
C GLU A 5 20.78 8.92 -11.35
N ASP A 6 21.31 8.58 -10.18
CA ASP A 6 21.62 7.20 -9.83
C ASP A 6 20.30 6.43 -9.76
N LYS A 7 19.98 5.75 -10.86
CA LYS A 7 18.76 4.95 -10.96
C LYS A 7 18.87 3.77 -10.00
N LEU A 8 17.88 3.64 -9.12
CA LEU A 8 17.77 2.49 -8.23
C LEU A 8 17.68 1.21 -9.06
N GLY A 9 18.45 0.20 -8.68
CA GLY A 9 18.40 -1.12 -9.32
C GLY A 9 17.06 -1.81 -9.10
N LEU A 10 16.64 -2.67 -10.04
CA LEU A 10 15.36 -3.38 -9.98
C LEU A 10 15.16 -4.13 -8.66
N TRP A 11 16.19 -4.85 -8.22
CA TRP A 11 16.15 -5.61 -6.97
C TRP A 11 15.91 -4.71 -5.76
N LEU A 12 16.55 -3.54 -5.71
CA LEU A 12 16.36 -2.59 -4.62
C LEU A 12 14.91 -2.08 -4.60
N LEU A 13 14.35 -1.74 -5.76
CA LEU A 13 12.95 -1.32 -5.88
C LEU A 13 11.99 -2.43 -5.39
N VAL A 14 12.24 -3.68 -5.77
CA VAL A 14 11.44 -4.84 -5.35
C VAL A 14 11.54 -5.02 -3.83
N PHE A 15 12.74 -5.02 -3.26
CA PHE A 15 12.91 -5.20 -1.82
C PHE A 15 12.32 -4.05 -1.00
N VAL A 16 12.44 -2.81 -1.48
CA VAL A 16 11.80 -1.65 -0.83
C VAL A 16 10.27 -1.80 -0.86
N ALA A 17 9.70 -2.20 -2.00
CA ALA A 17 8.27 -2.44 -2.11
C ALA A 17 7.80 -3.56 -1.16
N LEU A 18 8.47 -4.72 -1.19
CA LEU A 18 8.17 -5.86 -0.31
C LEU A 18 8.32 -5.49 1.17
N GLY A 19 9.38 -4.77 1.53
CA GLY A 19 9.61 -4.30 2.90
C GLY A 19 8.47 -3.40 3.38
N SER A 20 7.98 -2.48 2.54
CA SER A 20 6.86 -1.62 2.89
C SER A 20 5.54 -2.40 3.08
N MET A 21 5.26 -3.38 2.22
CA MET A 21 4.07 -4.24 2.34
C MET A 21 4.11 -5.13 3.58
N ILE A 22 5.28 -5.66 3.93
CA ILE A 22 5.45 -6.47 5.13
C ILE A 22 5.31 -5.58 6.38
N GLY A 23 5.95 -4.40 6.36
CA GLY A 23 5.91 -3.42 7.45
C GLY A 23 4.52 -2.84 7.71
N SER A 24 3.64 -2.77 6.71
CA SER A 24 2.26 -2.31 6.86
C SER A 24 1.32 -3.32 7.55
N GLY A 25 1.84 -4.38 8.17
CA GLY A 25 1.06 -5.27 9.02
C GLY A 25 0.48 -6.50 8.33
N ILE A 26 1.14 -7.01 7.28
CA ILE A 26 0.71 -8.23 6.56
C ILE A 26 0.51 -9.44 7.49
N PHE A 27 1.23 -9.49 8.61
CA PHE A 27 1.14 -10.57 9.59
C PHE A 27 -0.14 -10.51 10.44
N ASN A 28 -0.71 -9.33 10.62
CA ASN A 28 -1.94 -9.15 11.40
C ASN A 28 -3.19 -9.36 10.55
N SER A 29 -3.14 -9.02 9.25
CA SER A 29 -4.31 -9.06 8.37
C SER A 29 -5.03 -10.42 8.34
N PRO A 30 -4.37 -11.58 8.13
CA PRO A 30 -5.06 -12.87 8.12
C PRO A 30 -5.70 -13.21 9.47
N LYS A 31 -4.99 -12.96 10.57
CA LYS A 31 -5.48 -13.23 11.94
C LYS A 31 -6.73 -12.41 12.25
N ASP A 32 -6.73 -11.13 11.88
CA ASP A 32 -7.87 -10.24 12.10
C ASP A 32 -9.08 -10.65 11.23
N LEU A 33 -8.86 -11.04 9.97
CA LEU A 33 -9.93 -11.51 9.08
C LEU A 33 -10.55 -12.84 9.54
N ILE A 34 -9.72 -13.78 10.00
CA ILE A 34 -10.18 -15.08 10.50
C ILE A 34 -11.12 -14.93 11.69
N ARG A 35 -10.83 -13.96 12.59
CA ARG A 35 -11.67 -13.67 13.77
C ARG A 35 -13.09 -13.22 13.40
N VAL A 36 -13.27 -12.58 12.25
CA VAL A 36 -14.56 -12.00 11.84
C VAL A 36 -15.33 -12.91 10.86
N ALA A 37 -14.63 -13.55 9.92
CA ALA A 37 -15.27 -14.34 8.87
C ALA A 37 -15.22 -15.86 9.14
N ASN A 38 -14.00 -16.43 9.12
CA ASN A 38 -13.56 -17.82 9.33
C ASN A 38 -12.33 -18.10 8.43
N PRO A 39 -11.60 -19.22 8.61
CA PRO A 39 -10.42 -19.53 7.80
C PRO A 39 -10.69 -19.64 6.29
N GLN A 40 -11.78 -20.30 5.89
CA GLN A 40 -12.10 -20.53 4.47
C GLN A 40 -12.44 -19.23 3.75
N GLY A 41 -13.27 -18.38 4.36
CA GLY A 41 -13.65 -17.07 3.83
C GLY A 41 -12.48 -16.11 3.77
N THR A 42 -11.56 -16.18 4.76
CA THR A 42 -10.33 -15.37 4.72
C THR A 42 -9.44 -15.75 3.55
N LEU A 43 -9.29 -17.05 3.25
CA LEU A 43 -8.50 -17.51 2.12
C LEU A 43 -9.09 -17.05 0.78
N ILE A 44 -10.42 -17.14 0.62
CA ILE A 44 -11.11 -16.62 -0.57
C ILE A 44 -10.92 -15.11 -0.70
N ALA A 45 -11.08 -14.34 0.38
CA ALA A 45 -10.88 -12.90 0.38
C ALA A 45 -9.43 -12.52 -0.02
N TRP A 46 -8.45 -13.27 0.46
CA TRP A 46 -7.05 -13.10 0.09
C TRP A 46 -6.77 -13.39 -1.38
N VAL A 47 -7.35 -14.47 -1.92
CA VAL A 47 -7.21 -14.81 -3.35
C VAL A 47 -7.83 -13.71 -4.22
N ILE A 48 -9.04 -13.24 -3.87
CA ILE A 48 -9.71 -12.17 -4.62
C ILE A 48 -8.91 -10.86 -4.54
N GLY A 49 -8.47 -10.47 -3.34
CA GLY A 49 -7.67 -9.26 -3.14
C GLY A 49 -6.33 -9.33 -3.88
N GLY A 50 -5.64 -10.47 -3.79
CA GLY A 50 -4.39 -10.72 -4.51
C GLY A 50 -4.56 -10.69 -6.02
N LEU A 51 -5.65 -11.29 -6.54
CA LEU A 51 -5.97 -11.24 -7.96
C LEU A 51 -6.24 -9.81 -8.42
N GLY A 52 -7.01 -9.03 -7.66
CA GLY A 52 -7.26 -7.62 -7.97
C GLY A 52 -5.98 -6.78 -7.98
N ALA A 53 -5.09 -6.99 -7.01
CA ALA A 53 -3.79 -6.32 -6.96
C ALA A 53 -2.89 -6.71 -8.14
N LEU A 54 -2.89 -7.99 -8.54
CA LEU A 54 -2.16 -8.48 -9.71
C LEU A 54 -2.68 -7.83 -11.00
N MET A 55 -4.00 -7.77 -11.18
CA MET A 55 -4.61 -7.11 -12.33
C MET A 55 -4.21 -5.63 -12.41
N LEU A 56 -4.23 -4.92 -11.27
CA LEU A 56 -3.78 -3.53 -11.19
C LEU A 56 -2.30 -3.38 -11.56
N ALA A 57 -1.43 -4.27 -11.06
CA ALA A 57 -0.02 -4.28 -11.40
C ALA A 57 0.20 -4.48 -12.91
N LEU A 58 -0.52 -5.41 -13.53
CA LEU A 58 -0.45 -5.66 -14.97
C LEU A 58 -0.88 -4.44 -15.80
N VAL A 59 -1.90 -3.70 -15.35
CA VAL A 59 -2.31 -2.44 -15.99
C VAL A 59 -1.17 -1.42 -15.95
N PHE A 60 -0.49 -1.25 -14.81
CA PHE A 60 0.65 -0.33 -14.72
C PHE A 60 1.86 -0.78 -15.55
N VAL A 61 2.15 -2.09 -15.60
CA VAL A 61 3.19 -2.63 -16.48
C VAL A 61 2.87 -2.35 -17.95
N TYR A 62 1.61 -2.55 -18.35
CA TYR A 62 1.15 -2.25 -19.70
C TYR A 62 1.28 -0.76 -20.05
N LEU A 63 0.85 0.13 -19.15
CA LEU A 63 0.95 1.58 -19.34
C LEU A 63 2.40 2.06 -19.39
N ALA A 64 3.26 1.55 -18.51
CA ALA A 64 4.68 1.87 -18.50
C ALA A 64 5.39 1.44 -19.80
N SER A 65 4.98 0.30 -20.36
CA SER A 65 5.52 -0.20 -21.64
C SER A 65 5.02 0.62 -22.83
N ARG A 66 3.76 1.07 -22.81
CA ARG A 66 3.14 1.83 -23.92
C ARG A 66 3.51 3.31 -23.91
N LYS A 67 3.69 3.93 -22.74
CA LYS A 67 4.00 5.36 -22.59
C LYS A 67 5.25 5.58 -21.74
N PRO A 68 6.44 5.14 -22.21
CA PRO A 68 7.69 5.22 -21.44
C PRO A 68 8.16 6.66 -21.15
N GLY A 69 7.61 7.66 -21.86
CA GLY A 69 7.86 9.08 -21.60
C GLY A 69 7.15 9.63 -20.36
N LEU A 70 6.09 8.97 -19.88
CA LEU A 70 5.33 9.40 -18.72
C LEU A 70 5.95 8.82 -17.44
N LYS A 71 6.76 9.63 -16.77
CA LYS A 71 7.49 9.21 -15.55
C LYS A 71 6.80 9.56 -14.23
N SER A 72 5.75 10.39 -14.24
CA SER A 72 5.10 10.87 -13.00
C SER A 72 4.01 9.94 -12.45
N GLY A 73 4.08 8.64 -12.76
CA GLY A 73 3.23 7.61 -12.17
C GLY A 73 1.73 7.77 -12.47
N ILE A 74 0.90 7.43 -11.48
CA ILE A 74 -0.57 7.30 -11.59
C ILE A 74 -1.21 8.58 -12.15
N TYR A 75 -0.77 9.75 -11.68
CA TYR A 75 -1.26 11.06 -12.13
C TYR A 75 -1.00 11.29 -13.62
N ALA A 76 0.23 11.02 -14.09
CA ALA A 76 0.59 11.26 -15.50
C ALA A 76 -0.26 10.40 -16.43
N TYR A 77 -0.49 9.14 -16.09
CA TYR A 77 -1.36 8.26 -16.88
C TYR A 77 -2.82 8.71 -16.87
N ALA A 78 -3.35 9.13 -15.72
CA ALA A 78 -4.74 9.61 -15.62
C ALA A 78 -4.95 10.91 -16.40
N ARG A 79 -4.03 11.86 -16.28
CA ARG A 79 -4.09 13.15 -16.99
C ARG A 79 -4.00 12.97 -18.50
N ASP A 80 -3.06 12.15 -18.96
CA ASP A 80 -2.80 11.95 -20.37
C ASP A 80 -3.91 11.12 -21.05
N GLY A 81 -4.58 10.21 -20.31
CA GLY A 81 -5.70 9.42 -20.83
C GLY A 81 -7.06 10.14 -20.78
N PHE A 82 -7.31 10.95 -19.75
CA PHE A 82 -8.66 11.45 -19.43
C PHE A 82 -8.73 12.97 -19.17
N GLY A 83 -7.63 13.69 -19.36
CA GLY A 83 -7.56 15.14 -19.20
C GLY A 83 -7.27 15.63 -17.78
N ASP A 84 -7.17 16.95 -17.63
CA ASP A 84 -6.69 17.61 -16.41
C ASP A 84 -7.59 17.37 -15.18
N TYR A 85 -8.90 17.28 -15.36
CA TYR A 85 -9.85 17.03 -14.26
C TYR A 85 -9.64 15.65 -13.63
N MET A 86 -9.53 14.61 -14.45
CA MET A 86 -9.30 13.24 -13.96
C MET A 86 -7.88 13.08 -13.41
N GLY A 87 -6.91 13.77 -14.00
CA GLY A 87 -5.56 13.91 -13.42
C GLY A 87 -5.60 14.49 -12.01
N PHE A 88 -6.28 15.62 -11.82
CA PHE A 88 -6.41 16.27 -10.51
C PHE A 88 -7.03 15.33 -9.46
N ASN A 89 -8.15 14.69 -9.79
CA ASN A 89 -8.82 13.74 -8.89
C ASN A 89 -7.90 12.57 -8.51
N SER A 90 -7.12 12.04 -9.47
CA SER A 90 -6.15 10.97 -9.21
C SER A 90 -5.04 11.42 -8.26
N ALA A 91 -4.47 12.62 -8.45
CA ALA A 91 -3.45 13.16 -7.57
C ALA A 91 -3.99 13.40 -6.15
N TRP A 92 -5.19 13.97 -6.05
CA TRP A 92 -5.84 14.22 -4.76
C TRP A 92 -6.17 12.92 -4.02
N GLY A 93 -6.70 11.93 -4.73
CA GLY A 93 -6.99 10.60 -4.18
C GLY A 93 -5.72 9.91 -3.68
N TYR A 94 -4.64 9.95 -4.46
CA TYR A 94 -3.35 9.39 -4.06
C TYR A 94 -2.83 10.02 -2.76
N TRP A 95 -2.89 11.35 -2.67
CA TRP A 95 -2.41 12.06 -1.48
C TRP A 95 -3.27 11.79 -0.24
N SER A 96 -4.60 11.74 -0.41
CA SER A 96 -5.55 11.39 0.65
C SER A 96 -5.29 9.99 1.21
N VAL A 97 -5.01 9.01 0.34
CA VAL A 97 -4.63 7.65 0.77
C VAL A 97 -3.30 7.66 1.54
N GLY A 98 -2.35 8.53 1.17
CA GLY A 98 -1.10 8.68 1.90
C GLY A 98 -1.30 9.07 3.37
N TRP A 99 -2.23 9.99 3.64
CA TRP A 99 -2.58 10.36 5.02
C TRP A 99 -3.23 9.22 5.79
N LEU A 100 -4.19 8.53 5.18
CA LEU A 100 -4.84 7.37 5.79
C LEU A 100 -3.84 6.24 6.06
N GLY A 101 -2.87 6.06 5.17
CA GLY A 101 -1.75 5.14 5.35
C GLY A 101 -0.92 5.48 6.59
N ASN A 102 -0.54 6.75 6.77
CA ASN A 102 0.22 7.20 7.95
C ASN A 102 -0.55 6.96 9.26
N VAL A 103 -1.85 7.26 9.28
CA VAL A 103 -2.71 6.97 10.45
C VAL A 103 -2.78 5.47 10.73
N SER A 104 -2.91 4.65 9.69
CA SER A 104 -2.93 3.18 9.81
C SER A 104 -1.61 2.63 10.36
N TYR A 105 -0.46 3.17 9.92
CA TYR A 105 0.86 2.81 10.45
C TYR A 105 1.00 3.12 11.93
N LEU A 106 0.54 4.29 12.38
CA LEU A 106 0.54 4.64 13.81
C LEU A 106 -0.33 3.70 14.62
N ALA A 107 -1.53 3.37 14.13
CA ALA A 107 -2.42 2.41 14.81
C ALA A 107 -1.78 1.02 14.91
N LEU A 108 -1.13 0.54 13.85
CA LEU A 108 -0.39 -0.73 13.85
C LEU A 108 0.80 -0.73 14.81
N PHE A 109 1.52 0.38 14.91
CA PHE A 109 2.62 0.54 15.86
C PHE A 109 2.13 0.36 17.31
N PHE A 110 1.07 1.07 17.70
CA PHE A 110 0.49 0.93 19.04
C PHE A 110 -0.12 -0.46 19.26
N LYS A 111 -0.77 -1.06 18.26
CA LYS A 111 -1.26 -2.44 18.33
C LYS A 111 -0.12 -3.41 18.62
N THR A 112 0.98 -3.29 17.89
CA THR A 112 2.16 -4.16 18.06
C THR A 112 2.82 -3.95 19.41
N LEU A 113 2.95 -2.70 19.87
CA LEU A 113 3.45 -2.40 21.23
C LEU A 113 2.57 -3.01 22.32
N ASN A 114 1.25 -2.92 22.18
CA ASN A 114 0.30 -3.49 23.13
C ASN A 114 0.38 -5.02 23.16
N ASP A 115 0.49 -5.66 21.99
CA ASP A 115 0.68 -7.11 21.87
C ASP A 115 2.01 -7.57 22.52
N LEU A 116 3.07 -6.74 22.47
CA LEU A 116 4.40 -7.05 23.06
C LEU A 116 4.50 -6.78 24.56
N LEU A 117 3.91 -5.68 25.05
CA LEU A 117 4.00 -5.26 26.46
C LEU A 117 2.95 -5.94 27.36
N GLY A 118 1.98 -6.65 26.76
CA GLY A 118 0.85 -7.28 27.45
C GLY A 118 -0.28 -6.29 27.73
N GLU A 119 -1.53 -6.77 27.63
CA GLU A 119 -2.80 -6.00 27.66
C GLU A 119 -3.02 -5.07 28.89
N ARG A 120 -2.08 -4.99 29.84
CA ARG A 120 -2.20 -4.23 31.10
C ARG A 120 -1.27 -3.02 31.23
N ALA A 121 -0.43 -2.69 30.26
CA ALA A 121 0.51 -1.57 30.40
C ALA A 121 -0.10 -0.18 30.06
N LEU A 122 -1.20 -0.12 29.31
CA LEU A 122 -1.78 1.14 28.80
C LEU A 122 -3.32 1.18 28.83
N SER A 123 -3.98 0.49 29.75
CA SER A 123 -5.40 0.75 30.03
C SER A 123 -5.52 1.99 30.94
N PRO A 124 -6.06 3.13 30.48
CA PRO A 124 -6.23 4.33 31.32
C PRO A 124 -7.30 4.17 32.42
N PHE A 125 -7.87 2.97 32.60
CA PHE A 125 -8.99 2.70 33.52
C PHE A 125 -8.77 1.47 34.43
N THR A 126 -7.51 1.10 34.68
CA THR A 126 -7.18 0.14 35.75
C THR A 126 -6.29 0.81 36.78
N ALA A 127 -6.90 1.70 37.55
CA ALA A 127 -6.53 2.09 38.92
C ALA A 127 -7.83 2.10 39.73
#